data_AF-F0YDH0-F1
#
_entry.id   AF-F0YDH0-F1
#
_cell.length_a   1.000
_cell.length_b   1.000
_cell.length_c   1.000
_cell.angle_alpha   90.00
_cell.angle_beta   90.00
_cell.angle_gamma   90.00
#
_symmetry.space_group_name_H-M   'P 1'
#
loop_
_entity.id
_entity.type
_entity.pdbx_description
1 polymer ?
#
loop_
_entity_poly.entity_id
_entity_poly.type
_entity_poly.pdbx_seq_one_letter_code
_entity_poly.pdbx_strand_id
1 'polypeptide(L)' 'GPDLVAQLYGSNVVLEAFGNAKTLRNNNSSRFGKYIRLLYGTGSRRIAAATTETFLLEKSRLARVRPGERG' A
#
# COMPACT_ATOMS: atom_id res chain seq x y z
N GLY A 1 10.46 -5.14 -17.23
CA GLY A 1 9.62 -5.49 -18.41
C GLY A 1 8.19 -4.99 -18.20
N PRO A 2 7.28 -5.15 -19.18
CA PRO A 2 5.85 -4.78 -19.03
C PRO A 2 5.20 -5.39 -17.77
N ASP A 3 5.69 -6.56 -17.35
CA ASP A 3 5.27 -7.29 -16.14
C ASP A 3 5.54 -6.54 -14.82
N LEU A 4 6.62 -5.75 -14.71
CA LEU A 4 6.97 -5.09 -13.46
C LEU A 4 5.92 -4.04 -13.03
N VAL A 5 5.36 -3.33 -14.00
CA VAL A 5 4.32 -2.32 -13.75
C VAL A 5 3.03 -3.01 -13.31
N ALA A 6 2.66 -4.12 -13.97
CA ALA A 6 1.50 -4.91 -13.59
C ALA A 6 1.63 -5.48 -12.18
N GLN A 7 2.81 -6.00 -11.81
CA GLN A 7 3.11 -6.48 -10.45
C GLN A 7 3.02 -5.35 -9.41
N LEU A 8 3.53 -4.15 -9.73
CA LEU A 8 3.42 -3.00 -8.84
C LEU A 8 1.95 -2.63 -8.57
N TYR A 9 1.11 -2.61 -9.61
CA TYR A 9 -0.32 -2.40 -9.44
C TYR A 9 -1.00 -3.54 -8.66
N GLY A 10 -0.64 -4.79 -8.97
CA GLY A 10 -1.15 -5.97 -8.26
C GLY A 10 -0.82 -5.97 -6.77
N SER A 11 0.35 -5.46 -6.38
CA SER A 11 0.77 -5.35 -4.98
C SER A 11 -0.16 -4.46 -4.15
N ASN A 12 -0.85 -3.50 -4.77
CA ASN A 12 -1.80 -2.65 -4.05
C ASN A 12 -2.93 -3.46 -3.45
N VAL A 13 -3.48 -4.45 -4.17
CA VAL A 13 -4.57 -5.29 -3.66
C VAL A 13 -4.16 -5.99 -2.36
N VAL A 14 -2.94 -6.52 -2.31
CA VAL A 14 -2.39 -7.18 -1.12
C VAL A 14 -2.25 -6.17 0.02
N LEU A 15 -1.64 -5.01 -0.26
CA LEU A 15 -1.40 -3.99 0.76
C LEU A 15 -2.71 -3.37 1.30
N GLU A 16 -3.73 -3.24 0.47
CA GLU A 16 -5.06 -2.80 0.89
C GLU A 16 -5.73 -3.85 1.78
N ALA A 17 -5.63 -5.13 1.44
CA ALA A 17 -6.21 -6.21 2.26
C ALA A 17 -5.60 -6.27 3.68
N PHE A 18 -4.31 -5.93 3.83
CA PHE A 18 -3.63 -5.96 5.13
C PHE A 18 -3.64 -4.62 5.88
N GLY A 19 -3.75 -3.50 5.16
CA GLY A 19 -3.47 -2.18 5.72
C GLY A 19 -4.58 -1.16 5.59
N ASN A 20 -5.67 -1.48 4.88
CA ASN A 20 -6.83 -0.59 4.79
C ASN A 20 -7.95 -1.04 5.73
N ALA A 21 -8.67 -0.06 6.25
CA ALA A 21 -9.80 -0.26 7.14
C ALA A 21 -10.96 0.67 6.75
N LYS A 22 -12.19 0.23 7.01
CA LYS A 22 -13.35 1.12 6.91
C LYS A 22 -13.38 2.04 8.12
N THR A 23 -13.41 3.33 7.86
CA THR A 23 -13.66 4.40 8.85
C THR A 23 -15.04 5.00 8.64
N LEU A 24 -15.46 5.91 9.52
CA LEU A 24 -16.73 6.63 9.36
C LEU A 24 -16.81 7.49 8.08
N ARG A 25 -15.67 7.98 7.58
CA ARG A 25 -15.61 8.92 6.45
C ARG A 25 -15.09 8.30 5.16
N ASN A 26 -14.39 7.17 5.24
CA ASN A 26 -13.79 6.50 4.10
C ASN A 26 -13.86 4.98 4.29
N ASN A 27 -14.49 4.29 3.34
CA ASN A 27 -14.68 2.85 3.36
C ASN A 27 -13.40 2.04 3.10
N ASN A 28 -12.35 2.67 2.56
CA ASN A 28 -11.08 2.04 2.21
C ASN A 28 -9.90 2.95 2.62
N SER A 29 -9.83 3.31 3.91
CA SER A 29 -8.76 4.18 4.42
C SER A 29 -7.50 3.37 4.70
N SER A 30 -6.39 3.69 4.05
CA SER A 30 -5.08 3.17 4.46
C SER A 30 -4.72 3.64 5.87
N ARG A 31 -4.27 2.70 6.69
CA ARG A 31 -3.87 2.91 8.09
C ARG A 31 -2.37 2.70 8.29
N PHE A 32 -1.61 2.83 7.22
CA PHE A 32 -0.16 2.82 7.15
C PHE A 32 0.29 3.78 6.06
N GLY A 33 1.50 4.32 6.19
CA GLY A 33 2.20 5.02 5.11
C GLY A 33 2.85 4.02 4.16
N LYS A 34 2.77 4.28 2.85
CA LYS A 34 3.40 3.48 1.80
C LYS A 34 4.33 4.36 0.99
N TYR A 35 5.60 3.99 0.90
CA TYR A 35 6.58 4.65 0.05
C TYR A 35 7.08 3.68 -1.02
N ILE A 36 6.92 4.04 -2.28
CA ILE A 36 7.36 3.22 -3.42
C ILE A 36 8.52 3.96 -4.11
N ARG A 37 9.68 3.31 -4.18
CA ARG A 37 10.84 3.79 -4.95
C ARG A 37 10.89 3.09 -6.29
N LEU A 38 11.00 3.86 -7.37
CA LEU A 38 11.18 3.37 -8.72
C LEU A 38 12.64 3.57 -9.14
N LEU A 39 13.28 2.50 -9.61
CA LEU A 39 14.64 2.52 -10.14
C LEU A 39 14.58 2.43 -11.66
N TYR A 40 15.11 3.44 -12.34
CA TYR A 40 15.20 3.48 -13.79
C TYR A 40 16.52 2.90 -14.28
N GLY A 41 16.50 2.15 -15.37
CA GLY A 41 17.72 1.62 -15.97
C GLY A 41 18.57 2.73 -16.58
N THR A 42 19.88 2.71 -16.36
CA THR A 42 20.82 3.69 -16.91
C THR A 42 20.67 3.83 -18.43
N GLY A 43 20.49 5.06 -18.91
CA GLY A 43 20.29 5.34 -20.34
C GLY A 43 18.92 4.94 -20.91
N SER A 44 18.00 4.43 -20.07
CA SER A 44 16.64 4.06 -20.46
C SER A 44 15.60 4.85 -19.68
N ARG A 45 14.44 5.11 -20.29
CA ARG A 45 13.28 5.70 -19.60
C ARG A 45 12.35 4.63 -19.02
N ARG A 46 12.85 3.40 -18.85
CA ARG A 46 12.05 2.26 -18.38
C ARG A 46 12.38 1.95 -16.93
N ILE A 47 11.35 1.60 -16.17
CA ILE A 47 11.51 1.11 -14.81
C ILE A 47 12.22 -0.25 -14.89
N ALA A 48 13.38 -0.33 -14.23
CA ALA A 48 14.18 -1.54 -14.11
C ALA A 48 13.83 -2.33 -12.84
N ALA A 49 13.54 -1.63 -11.73
CA ALA A 49 13.13 -2.23 -10.47
C ALA A 49 12.25 -1.27 -9.65
N ALA A 50 11.56 -1.81 -8.64
CA ALA A 50 10.82 -1.03 -7.67
C ALA A 50 10.95 -1.65 -6.27
N THR A 51 10.96 -0.82 -5.23
CA THR A 51 10.92 -1.27 -3.83
C THR A 51 9.82 -0.53 -3.08
N THR A 52 9.19 -1.21 -2.11
CA THR A 52 8.12 -0.63 -1.29
C THR A 52 8.52 -0.72 0.18
N GLU A 53 8.39 0.39 0.90
CA GLU A 53 8.54 0.48 2.34
C GLU A 53 7.23 0.93 3.00
N THR A 54 6.92 0.35 4.14
CA THR A 54 5.72 0.67 4.93
C THR A 54 6.10 1.32 6.25
N PHE A 55 5.35 2.35 6.64
CA PHE A 55 5.60 3.13 7.84
C PHE A 55 4.32 3.33 8.65
N LEU A 56 4.45 3.57 9.96
CA LEU A 56 3.38 4.07 10.83
C LEU A 56 2.04 3.29 10.73
N LEU A 57 2.11 1.95 10.77
CA LEU A 57 0.90 1.14 10.86
C LEU A 57 0.14 1.44 12.16
N GLU A 58 -1.16 1.72 12.07
CA GLU A 58 -2.04 1.97 13.22
C GLU A 58 -2.36 0.67 13.97
N LYS A 59 -1.38 0.16 14.71
CA LYS A 59 -1.47 -1.13 15.45
C LYS A 59 -2.64 -1.19 16.43
N SER A 60 -3.11 -0.05 16.95
CA SER A 60 -4.22 0.01 17.91
C SER A 60 -5.53 -0.57 17.36
N ARG A 61 -5.76 -0.52 16.04
CA ARG A 61 -6.95 -1.10 15.40
C ARG A 61 -7.05 -2.62 15.53
N LEU A 62 -5.92 -3.30 15.68
CA LEU A 62 -5.90 -4.75 15.91
C LEU A 62 -6.53 -5.12 17.25
N ALA A 63 -6.39 -4.26 18.26
CA ALA A 63 -6.91 -4.51 19.60
C ALA A 63 -8.30 -3.89 19.83
N ARG A 64 -8.61 -2.75 19.18
CA ARG A 64 -9.84 -1.98 19.42
C ARG A 64 -10.33 -1.29 18.15
N VAL A 65 -11.61 -1.47 17.84
CA VAL A 65 -12.31 -0.82 16.72
C VAL A 65 -13.43 0.08 17.27
N ARG A 66 -13.58 1.29 16.72
CA ARG A 66 -14.67 2.19 17.12
C ARG A 66 -16.01 1.72 16.53
N PRO A 67 -17.15 1.98 17.20
CA PRO A 67 -18.47 1.67 16.63
C PRO A 67 -18.64 2.25 15.23
N GLY A 68 -19.10 1.42 14.27
CA GLY A 68 -19.30 1.80 12.87
C GLY A 68 -18.06 1.70 11.97
N GLU A 69 -16.91 1.36 12.52
CA GLU A 69 -15.67 1.09 11.77
C GLU A 69 -15.41 -0.42 11.66
N ARG A 70 -14.54 -0.81 10.72
CA ARG A 70 -14.05 -2.20 10.62
C ARG A 70 -12.54 -2.24 10.84
N GLY A 71 -12.08 -3.32 11.48
CA GLY A 71 -10.67 -3.68 11.58
C GLY A 71 -10.16 -4.26 10.28
#